data_AF-A0A7Z9QIP9-F1
#
_entry.id   AF-A0A7Z9QIP9-F1
#
_cell.length_a   1.000
_cell.length_b   1.000
_cell.length_c   1.000
_cell.angle_alpha   90.00
_cell.angle_beta   90.00
_cell.angle_gamma   90.00
#
_symmetry.space_group_name_H-M   'P 1'
#
loop_
_entity.id
_entity.type
_entity.pdbx_description
1 polymer ?
#
loop_
_entity_poly.entity_id
_entity_poly.type
_entity_poly.pdbx_seq_one_letter_code
_entity_poly.pdbx_strand_id
1 'polypeptide(L)'
;MSYTTNETVSCHHLRQPEYFTWRRMKSSGALLLGMLVLTYHSSSLSAPVVNMVAGEVERITVDNPADTWSGGTMVVGGQNIIIPRNLVMDLPANRLTLQQLFTNRPEGCPADETGLAKGDSCNGSFTGAVATILANRNDNGNVIAGDVFLDKATEAVTGIITYINYDEGYFRVNGSDGDPATGAMIRVNDPEGRHTHQTGLGCGGGANCSADSRYG
;
A
#
# COMPACT_ATOMS: atom_id res chain seq x y z
N MET A 1 -37.56 50.48 -1.96
CA MET A 1 -38.02 49.63 -3.09
C MET A 1 -38.11 48.23 -2.53
N SER A 2 -39.33 47.84 -2.17
CA SER A 2 -39.69 46.57 -1.54
C SER A 2 -40.18 45.61 -2.60
N TYR A 3 -39.91 44.30 -2.46
CA TYR A 3 -40.91 43.25 -2.65
C TYR A 3 -40.60 42.07 -1.70
N THR A 4 -41.50 41.90 -0.73
CA THR A 4 -41.82 40.71 0.10
C THR A 4 -42.37 39.58 -0.80
N THR A 5 -42.34 38.28 -0.45
CA THR A 5 -43.15 37.55 0.57
C THR A 5 -42.53 36.15 0.81
N ASN A 6 -42.27 35.68 2.05
CA ASN A 6 -43.15 34.90 2.96
C ASN A 6 -44.00 33.79 2.31
N GLU A 7 -43.77 32.52 2.68
CA GLU A 7 -44.77 31.66 3.37
C GLU A 7 -44.18 30.32 3.83
N THR A 8 -44.55 29.95 5.06
CA THR A 8 -44.34 28.67 5.75
C THR A 8 -45.68 27.94 5.76
N VAL A 9 -45.69 26.61 5.63
CA VAL A 9 -46.85 25.80 6.04
C VAL A 9 -46.41 24.55 6.80
N SER A 10 -46.90 24.50 8.03
CA SER A 10 -46.94 23.40 8.99
C SER A 10 -48.31 22.72 8.90
N CYS A 11 -48.38 21.40 9.13
CA CYS A 11 -49.55 20.70 9.67
C CYS A 11 -49.14 19.27 10.07
N HIS A 12 -48.79 19.02 11.33
CA HIS A 12 -49.65 18.45 12.39
C HIS A 12 -50.42 17.16 12.01
N HIS A 13 -49.95 16.05 12.60
CA HIS A 13 -50.68 15.17 13.53
C HIS A 13 -52.08 14.67 13.12
N LEU A 14 -52.30 13.34 13.18
CA LEU A 14 -53.29 12.70 14.08
C LEU A 14 -53.48 11.19 13.81
N ARG A 15 -53.34 10.44 14.91
CA ARG A 15 -54.15 9.29 15.38
C ARG A 15 -54.25 7.98 14.57
N GLN A 16 -53.75 6.94 15.23
CA GLN A 16 -54.16 5.52 15.18
C GLN A 16 -55.67 5.36 15.48
N PRO A 17 -56.30 4.28 14.98
CA PRO A 17 -57.15 3.50 15.87
C PRO A 17 -57.06 1.96 15.71
N GLU A 18 -57.05 1.32 16.87
CA GLU A 18 -57.96 0.22 17.29
C GLU A 18 -57.89 -1.16 16.61
N TYR A 19 -57.26 -2.07 17.34
CA TYR A 19 -57.64 -3.46 17.66
C TYR A 19 -58.70 -4.15 16.78
N PHE A 20 -58.28 -5.15 16.00
CA PHE A 20 -59.19 -6.10 15.37
C PHE A 20 -59.09 -7.48 16.02
N THR A 21 -60.25 -7.98 16.44
CA THR A 21 -60.49 -9.15 17.27
C THR A 21 -60.33 -10.48 16.55
N TRP A 22 -59.89 -11.49 17.31
CA TRP A 22 -59.80 -12.90 16.93
C TRP A 22 -61.14 -13.51 16.47
N ARG A 23 -61.14 -14.16 15.30
CA ARG A 23 -62.16 -15.16 14.93
C ARG A 23 -61.49 -16.50 14.69
N ARG A 24 -61.79 -17.47 15.57
CA ARG A 24 -61.65 -18.90 15.28
C ARG A 24 -62.58 -19.26 14.11
N MET A 25 -62.11 -20.04 13.14
CA MET A 25 -62.73 -21.34 12.80
C MET A 25 -62.05 -22.06 11.62
N LYS A 26 -61.80 -23.35 11.88
CA LYS A 26 -61.99 -24.53 11.02
C LYS A 26 -60.94 -24.84 9.96
N SER A 27 -60.06 -25.75 10.38
CA SER A 27 -59.55 -26.91 9.64
C SER A 27 -60.37 -27.32 8.42
N SER A 28 -59.70 -27.46 7.27
CA SER A 28 -59.99 -28.47 6.26
C SER A 28 -58.70 -28.71 5.47
N GLY A 29 -58.26 -29.97 5.47
CA GLY A 29 -57.04 -30.39 4.83
C GLY A 29 -57.11 -30.26 3.30
N ALA A 30 -55.98 -29.92 2.70
CA ALA A 30 -55.68 -30.24 1.32
C ALA A 30 -54.22 -30.68 1.28
N LEU A 31 -54.00 -31.96 0.96
CA LEU A 31 -52.71 -32.48 0.56
C LEU A 31 -52.17 -31.62 -0.59
N LEU A 32 -51.00 -31.01 -0.39
CA LEU A 32 -50.20 -30.47 -1.48
C LEU A 32 -48.86 -31.20 -1.45
N LEU A 33 -48.63 -31.98 -2.50
CA LEU A 33 -47.35 -32.58 -2.85
C LEU A 33 -46.25 -31.52 -2.77
N GLY A 34 -45.30 -31.70 -1.86
CA GLY A 34 -44.08 -30.90 -1.83
C GLY A 34 -43.21 -31.24 -3.03
N MET A 35 -43.25 -30.41 -4.07
CA MET A 35 -42.26 -30.40 -5.14
C MET A 35 -40.93 -29.89 -4.54
N LEU A 36 -40.02 -30.81 -4.24
CA LEU A 36 -38.65 -30.50 -3.87
C LEU A 36 -37.92 -29.97 -5.12
N VAL A 37 -37.95 -28.66 -5.33
CA VAL A 37 -37.13 -28.01 -6.37
C VAL A 37 -35.69 -28.03 -5.88
N LEU A 38 -34.91 -29.00 -6.35
CA LEU A 38 -33.45 -28.96 -6.29
C LEU A 38 -32.99 -27.81 -7.20
N THR A 39 -32.89 -26.61 -6.63
CA THR A 39 -32.19 -25.50 -7.27
C THR A 39 -30.72 -25.89 -7.36
N TYR A 40 -30.32 -26.43 -8.51
CA TYR A 40 -28.93 -26.51 -8.92
C TYR A 40 -28.39 -25.07 -8.98
N HIS A 41 -27.70 -24.65 -7.93
CA HIS A 41 -26.90 -23.44 -7.98
C HIS A 41 -25.69 -23.79 -8.84
N SER A 42 -25.75 -23.42 -10.12
CA SER A 42 -24.57 -23.39 -10.96
C SER A 42 -23.67 -22.28 -10.42
N SER A 43 -22.69 -22.64 -9.59
CA SER A 43 -21.58 -21.75 -9.30
C SER A 43 -20.83 -21.53 -10.60
N SER A 44 -21.02 -20.37 -11.23
CA SER A 44 -20.16 -19.95 -12.32
C SER A 44 -18.76 -19.80 -11.74
N LEU A 45 -17.82 -20.65 -12.16
CA LEU A 45 -16.40 -20.42 -11.94
C LEU A 45 -16.06 -19.12 -12.66
N SER A 46 -15.67 -18.08 -11.93
CA SER A 46 -15.17 -16.87 -12.57
C SER A 46 -13.84 -17.22 -13.22
N ALA A 47 -13.66 -16.84 -14.48
CA ALA A 47 -12.34 -16.91 -15.08
C ALA A 47 -11.38 -16.02 -14.26
N PRO A 48 -10.11 -16.43 -14.08
CA PRO A 48 -9.13 -15.56 -13.45
C PRO A 48 -9.01 -14.28 -14.28
N VAL A 49 -9.32 -13.15 -13.66
CA VAL A 49 -9.10 -11.83 -14.25
C VAL A 49 -7.70 -11.38 -13.85
N VAL A 50 -6.88 -11.08 -14.86
CA VAL A 50 -5.60 -10.40 -14.63
C VAL A 50 -5.91 -8.95 -14.28
N ASN A 51 -5.60 -8.58 -13.04
CA ASN A 51 -5.68 -7.22 -12.55
C ASN A 51 -4.27 -6.64 -12.53
N MET A 52 -4.08 -5.53 -13.25
CA MET A 52 -2.93 -4.66 -13.01
C MET A 52 -3.24 -3.79 -11.80
N VAL A 53 -2.42 -3.88 -10.76
CA VAL A 53 -2.49 -3.03 -9.56
C VAL A 53 -1.26 -2.13 -9.57
N ALA A 54 -1.46 -0.83 -9.52
CA ALA A 54 -0.36 0.13 -9.44
C ALA A 54 -0.65 1.19 -8.37
N GLY A 55 0.37 1.59 -7.62
CA GLY A 55 0.24 2.63 -6.61
C GLY A 55 1.38 2.64 -5.60
N GLU A 56 1.27 3.55 -4.63
CA GLU A 56 2.17 3.58 -3.49
C GLU A 56 1.98 2.35 -2.60
N VAL A 57 3.09 1.81 -2.11
CA VAL A 57 3.13 0.76 -1.12
C VAL A 57 2.88 1.37 0.26
N GLU A 58 1.79 0.96 0.87
CA GLU A 58 1.37 1.44 2.18
C GLU A 58 1.93 0.60 3.32
N ARG A 59 2.04 -0.73 3.10
CA ARG A 59 2.54 -1.69 4.08
C ARG A 59 3.08 -2.94 3.39
N ILE A 60 4.15 -3.52 3.93
CA ILE A 60 4.68 -4.81 3.53
C ILE A 60 4.80 -5.69 4.78
N THR A 61 4.37 -6.95 4.71
CA THR A 61 4.59 -7.94 5.76
C THR A 61 5.11 -9.24 5.17
N VAL A 62 6.00 -9.92 5.89
CA VAL A 62 6.49 -11.26 5.56
C VAL A 62 5.93 -12.27 6.56
N ASP A 63 5.43 -13.41 6.08
CA ASP A 63 4.75 -14.40 6.95
C ASP A 63 5.73 -15.13 7.88
N ASN A 64 6.95 -15.36 7.39
CA ASN A 64 8.02 -16.01 8.14
C ASN A 64 9.35 -15.32 7.82
N PRO A 65 9.89 -14.49 8.74
CA PRO A 65 11.12 -13.73 8.48
C PRO A 65 12.38 -14.62 8.43
N ALA A 66 12.30 -15.86 8.93
CA ALA A 66 13.42 -16.81 8.91
C ALA A 66 13.50 -17.62 7.60
N ASP A 67 12.55 -17.44 6.66
CA ASP A 67 12.48 -18.18 5.41
C ASP A 67 12.66 -17.24 4.21
N THR A 68 13.81 -17.32 3.54
CA THR A 68 14.14 -16.47 2.39
C THR A 68 13.10 -16.53 1.28
N TRP A 69 12.36 -17.62 1.15
CA TRP A 69 11.34 -17.78 0.11
C TRP A 69 9.93 -17.46 0.60
N SER A 70 9.79 -16.96 1.82
CA SER A 70 8.49 -16.73 2.45
C SER A 70 7.60 -15.80 1.62
N GLY A 71 6.31 -16.09 1.66
CA GLY A 71 5.29 -15.21 1.12
C GLY A 71 4.94 -14.10 2.13
N GLY A 72 3.88 -13.38 1.83
CA GLY A 72 3.37 -12.36 2.72
C GLY A 72 2.28 -11.51 2.09
N THR A 73 2.17 -10.28 2.57
CA THR A 73 1.15 -9.34 2.09
C THR A 73 1.79 -8.00 1.78
N MET A 74 1.35 -7.39 0.69
CA MET A 74 1.66 -6.01 0.34
C MET A 74 0.35 -5.23 0.20
N VAL A 75 0.27 -4.05 0.80
CA VAL A 75 -0.84 -3.12 0.62
C VAL A 75 -0.42 -2.08 -0.40
N VAL A 76 -1.10 -2.02 -1.54
CA VAL A 76 -0.80 -1.10 -2.64
C VAL A 76 -2.06 -0.33 -3.02
N GLY A 77 -2.03 1.01 -2.90
CA GLY A 77 -3.20 1.86 -3.19
C GLY A 77 -4.49 1.40 -2.50
N GLY A 78 -4.39 1.03 -1.22
CA GLY A 78 -5.49 0.54 -0.39
C GLY A 78 -5.90 -0.92 -0.62
N GLN A 79 -5.27 -1.65 -1.54
CA GLN A 79 -5.61 -3.06 -1.83
C GLN A 79 -4.64 -4.01 -1.14
N ASN A 80 -5.17 -5.01 -0.43
CA ASN A 80 -4.37 -6.12 0.10
C ASN A 80 -4.03 -7.10 -1.03
N ILE A 81 -2.74 -7.25 -1.30
CA ILE A 81 -2.19 -8.15 -2.30
C ILE A 81 -1.44 -9.27 -1.60
N ILE A 82 -1.80 -10.51 -1.91
CA ILE A 82 -1.07 -11.69 -1.44
C ILE A 82 0.18 -11.85 -2.31
N ILE A 83 1.33 -11.93 -1.67
CA ILE A 83 2.60 -12.26 -2.29
C ILE A 83 2.87 -13.75 -2.05
N PRO A 84 2.80 -14.60 -3.09
CA PRO A 84 3.07 -16.02 -2.93
C PRO A 84 4.50 -16.29 -2.46
N ARG A 85 4.66 -17.40 -1.74
CA ARG A 85 5.96 -18.00 -1.49
C ARG A 85 6.70 -18.23 -2.81
N ASN A 86 8.01 -18.04 -2.82
CA ASN A 86 8.91 -18.15 -3.97
C ASN A 86 8.71 -17.09 -5.06
N LEU A 87 7.81 -16.12 -4.90
CA LEU A 87 7.76 -14.99 -5.82
C LEU A 87 9.03 -14.16 -5.65
N VAL A 88 9.63 -13.79 -6.78
CA VAL A 88 10.75 -12.86 -6.83
C VAL A 88 10.28 -11.61 -7.54
N MET A 89 10.61 -10.46 -6.97
CA MET A 89 10.14 -9.15 -7.42
C MET A 89 11.29 -8.43 -8.11
N ASP A 90 10.96 -7.70 -9.16
CA ASP A 90 11.91 -6.89 -9.91
C ASP A 90 12.04 -5.49 -9.29
N LEU A 91 13.28 -5.08 -9.09
CA LEU A 91 13.69 -3.73 -8.76
C LEU A 91 14.61 -3.21 -9.87
N PRO A 92 14.82 -1.90 -10.02
CA PRO A 92 15.65 -1.32 -11.07
C PRO A 92 17.04 -1.96 -11.25
N ALA A 93 17.68 -2.41 -10.17
CA ALA A 93 19.03 -3.00 -10.20
C ALA A 93 19.10 -4.46 -9.71
N ASN A 94 18.05 -4.97 -9.08
CA ASN A 94 18.07 -6.27 -8.42
C ASN A 94 16.76 -7.02 -8.57
N ARG A 95 16.80 -8.33 -8.34
CA ARG A 95 15.60 -9.16 -8.23
C ARG A 95 15.64 -9.87 -6.88
N LEU A 96 14.66 -9.58 -6.01
CA LEU A 96 14.66 -9.99 -4.61
C LEU A 96 13.36 -10.69 -4.22
N THR A 97 13.45 -11.67 -3.33
CA THR A 97 12.24 -12.24 -2.69
C THR A 97 11.65 -11.23 -1.69
N LEU A 98 10.42 -11.51 -1.23
CA LEU A 98 9.78 -10.67 -0.22
C LEU A 98 10.61 -10.55 1.06
N GLN A 99 11.11 -11.68 1.56
CA GLN A 99 11.93 -11.71 2.78
C GLN A 99 13.23 -10.91 2.59
N GLN A 100 13.85 -10.97 1.41
CA GLN A 100 15.08 -10.22 1.14
C GLN A 100 14.89 -8.70 1.17
N LEU A 101 13.69 -8.17 0.95
CA LEU A 101 13.42 -6.74 1.14
C LEU A 101 13.62 -6.30 2.60
N PHE A 102 13.36 -7.18 3.58
CA PHE A 102 13.57 -6.93 5.01
C PHE A 102 15.03 -7.16 5.41
N THR A 103 15.69 -8.14 4.81
CA THR A 103 17.14 -8.38 5.04
C THR A 103 17.99 -7.23 4.50
N ASN A 104 17.65 -6.72 3.32
CA ASN A 104 18.38 -5.64 2.65
C ASN A 104 17.77 -4.26 2.92
N ARG A 105 17.08 -4.10 4.06
CA ARG A 105 16.53 -2.80 4.46
C ARG A 105 17.64 -1.79 4.74
N PRO A 106 17.37 -0.48 4.60
CA PRO A 106 18.31 0.56 4.97
C PRO A 106 18.67 0.45 6.46
N GLU A 107 19.89 0.87 6.78
CA GLU A 107 20.32 0.91 8.16
C GLU A 107 19.48 1.89 8.99
N GLY A 108 19.17 1.51 10.23
CA GLY A 108 18.25 2.26 11.10
C GLY A 108 16.79 1.82 10.99
N CYS A 109 16.43 1.01 9.98
CA CYS A 109 15.10 0.40 9.94
C CYS A 109 14.98 -0.80 10.92
N PRO A 110 13.86 -0.91 11.67
CA PRO A 110 13.50 -2.10 12.43
C PRO A 110 13.48 -3.38 11.59
N ALA A 111 13.68 -4.54 12.22
CA ALA A 111 13.78 -5.82 11.50
C ALA A 111 12.49 -6.29 10.82
N ASP A 112 11.36 -5.76 11.26
CA ASP A 112 10.01 -5.98 10.76
C ASP A 112 9.56 -4.89 9.77
N GLU A 113 10.47 -4.01 9.34
CA GLU A 113 10.21 -2.95 8.36
C GLU A 113 11.18 -3.05 7.17
N THR A 114 10.78 -2.46 6.04
CA THR A 114 11.57 -2.46 4.81
C THR A 114 12.19 -1.11 4.50
N GLY A 115 11.67 -0.02 5.07
CA GLY A 115 11.92 1.35 4.64
C GLY A 115 11.31 1.71 3.28
N LEU A 116 10.46 0.84 2.72
CA LEU A 116 9.80 1.05 1.42
C LEU A 116 8.31 1.34 1.58
N ALA A 117 7.68 0.87 2.65
CA ALA A 117 6.28 1.17 2.89
C ALA A 117 6.12 2.57 3.49
N LYS A 118 5.03 3.24 3.12
CA LYS A 118 4.62 4.51 3.73
C LYS A 118 4.44 4.41 5.24
N GLY A 119 3.98 3.26 5.72
CA GLY A 119 3.75 3.00 7.14
C GLY A 119 4.99 2.59 7.95
N ASP A 120 6.15 2.40 7.31
CA ASP A 120 7.39 2.04 8.01
C ASP A 120 7.85 3.25 8.85
N SER A 121 8.09 3.06 10.14
CA SER A 121 8.53 4.13 11.05
C SER A 121 9.88 4.72 10.67
N CYS A 122 10.75 3.93 10.03
CA CYS A 122 12.02 4.43 9.50
C CYS A 122 11.89 5.23 8.19
N ASN A 123 10.72 5.22 7.54
CA ASN A 123 10.47 5.98 6.32
C ASN A 123 10.05 7.43 6.64
N GLY A 124 11.05 8.31 6.75
CA GLY A 124 10.83 9.72 7.07
C GLY A 124 10.19 10.56 5.94
N SER A 125 10.08 10.05 4.71
CA SER A 125 9.48 10.79 3.60
C SER A 125 7.96 10.67 3.51
N PHE A 126 7.37 9.75 4.30
CA PHE A 126 5.94 9.42 4.30
C PHE A 126 5.39 9.11 2.91
N THR A 127 6.26 8.67 2.01
CA THR A 127 5.94 8.28 0.63
C THR A 127 6.35 6.83 0.46
N GLY A 128 5.43 6.00 -0.03
CA GLY A 128 5.72 4.60 -0.32
C GLY A 128 6.54 4.45 -1.60
N ALA A 129 7.29 3.35 -1.69
CA ALA A 129 7.73 2.81 -2.97
C ALA A 129 6.54 2.67 -3.93
N VAL A 130 6.78 2.73 -5.22
CA VAL A 130 5.73 2.55 -6.22
C VAL A 130 5.78 1.11 -6.71
N ALA A 131 4.68 0.37 -6.51
CA ALA A 131 4.55 -0.98 -7.01
C ALA A 131 3.70 -1.00 -8.28
N THR A 132 4.12 -1.78 -9.26
CA THR A 132 3.29 -2.22 -10.39
C THR A 132 3.21 -3.74 -10.36
N ILE A 133 2.00 -4.27 -10.23
CA ILE A 133 1.75 -5.69 -9.95
C ILE A 133 0.80 -6.25 -11.01
N LEU A 134 1.19 -7.37 -11.61
CA LEU A 134 0.27 -8.21 -12.36
C LEU A 134 -0.25 -9.29 -11.42
N ALA A 135 -1.56 -9.31 -11.18
CA ALA A 135 -2.19 -10.20 -10.21
C ALA A 135 -3.37 -10.94 -10.80
N ASN A 136 -3.68 -12.11 -10.24
CA ASN A 136 -4.92 -12.83 -10.48
C ASN A 136 -5.86 -12.65 -9.30
N ARG A 137 -7.16 -12.53 -9.57
CA ARG A 137 -8.19 -12.58 -8.53
C ARG A 137 -8.88 -13.94 -8.50
N ASN A 138 -9.02 -14.53 -7.32
CA ASN A 138 -9.79 -15.76 -7.15
C ASN A 138 -11.26 -15.49 -6.78
N ASP A 139 -12.09 -16.54 -6.76
CA ASP A 139 -13.53 -16.43 -6.45
C ASP A 139 -13.80 -15.92 -5.02
N ASN A 140 -12.84 -16.08 -4.10
CA ASN A 140 -12.94 -15.52 -2.74
C ASN A 140 -12.62 -14.02 -2.69
N GLY A 141 -12.28 -13.43 -3.84
CA GLY A 141 -11.93 -12.02 -3.98
C GLY A 141 -10.47 -11.70 -3.65
N ASN A 142 -9.64 -12.70 -3.32
CA ASN A 142 -8.23 -12.50 -3.02
C ASN A 142 -7.48 -12.07 -4.27
N VAL A 143 -6.63 -11.06 -4.15
CA VAL A 143 -5.73 -10.61 -5.21
C VAL A 143 -4.36 -11.21 -4.94
N ILE A 144 -3.84 -11.98 -5.88
CA ILE A 144 -2.61 -12.77 -5.74
C ILE A 144 -1.63 -12.33 -6.80
N ALA A 145 -0.46 -11.83 -6.39
CA ALA A 145 0.58 -11.39 -7.31
C ALA A 145 1.15 -12.56 -8.12
N GLY A 146 1.31 -12.35 -9.42
CA GLY A 146 2.09 -13.20 -10.32
C GLY A 146 3.39 -12.55 -10.78
N ASP A 147 3.43 -11.21 -10.77
CA ASP A 147 4.61 -10.40 -11.05
C ASP A 147 4.55 -9.08 -10.27
N VAL A 148 5.69 -8.57 -9.84
CA VAL A 148 5.81 -7.34 -9.06
C VAL A 148 7.07 -6.60 -9.50
N PHE A 149 6.87 -5.38 -9.97
CA PHE A 149 7.92 -4.39 -10.16
C PHE A 149 7.83 -3.33 -9.06
N LEU A 150 8.97 -3.01 -8.44
CA LEU A 150 9.03 -2.10 -7.30
C LEU A 150 10.07 -1.00 -7.52
N ASP A 151 9.58 0.22 -7.68
CA ASP A 151 10.39 1.43 -7.78
C ASP A 151 10.51 2.12 -6.42
N LYS A 152 11.65 2.77 -6.18
CA LYS A 152 11.84 3.61 -5.00
C LYS A 152 10.81 4.76 -5.02
N ALA A 153 10.39 5.20 -3.83
CA ALA A 153 9.54 6.37 -3.69
C ALA A 153 10.10 7.54 -4.53
N THR A 154 9.23 8.16 -5.33
CA THR A 154 9.64 9.29 -6.18
C THR A 154 9.82 10.51 -5.30
N GLU A 155 11.07 10.81 -4.96
CA GLU A 155 11.47 12.05 -4.31
C GLU A 155 12.06 12.98 -5.37
N ALA A 156 11.30 13.99 -5.78
CA ALA A 156 11.74 14.97 -6.76
C ALA A 156 12.23 16.23 -6.05
N VAL A 157 13.52 16.53 -6.21
CA VAL A 157 14.13 17.79 -5.77
C VAL A 157 14.72 18.48 -7.00
N THR A 158 14.16 19.64 -7.35
CA THR A 158 14.65 20.47 -8.46
C THR A 158 15.15 21.80 -7.94
N GLY A 159 16.29 22.28 -8.44
CA GLY A 159 16.83 23.56 -7.99
C GLY A 159 18.29 23.78 -8.32
N ILE A 160 18.87 24.79 -7.66
CA ILE A 160 20.29 25.13 -7.78
C ILE A 160 21.05 24.40 -6.68
N ILE A 161 22.21 23.83 -7.03
CA ILE A 161 23.16 23.31 -6.05
C ILE A 161 23.77 24.50 -5.32
N THR A 162 23.54 24.60 -4.01
CA THR A 162 23.99 25.74 -3.17
C THR A 162 25.19 25.39 -2.31
N TYR A 163 25.52 24.10 -2.18
CA TYR A 163 26.70 23.63 -1.45
C TYR A 163 27.06 22.20 -1.89
N ILE A 164 28.36 21.90 -1.97
CA ILE A 164 28.89 20.56 -2.23
C ILE A 164 29.90 20.25 -1.13
N ASN A 165 29.73 19.12 -0.45
CA ASN A 165 30.72 18.57 0.46
C ASN A 165 31.51 17.47 -0.24
N TYR A 166 32.76 17.75 -0.57
CA TYR A 166 33.62 16.79 -1.25
C TYR A 166 34.20 15.73 -0.31
N ASP A 167 34.33 16.02 0.98
CA ASP A 167 34.90 15.10 1.97
C ASP A 167 33.90 14.01 2.38
N GLU A 168 32.60 14.36 2.45
CA GLU A 168 31.50 13.49 2.88
C GLU A 168 30.56 13.05 1.73
N GLY A 169 30.78 13.56 0.51
CA GLY A 169 30.16 13.09 -0.72
C GLY A 169 28.67 13.42 -0.92
N TYR A 170 28.15 14.47 -0.28
CA TYR A 170 26.79 14.96 -0.47
C TYR A 170 26.75 16.38 -1.03
N PHE A 171 25.59 16.78 -1.54
CA PHE A 171 25.34 18.17 -1.95
C PHE A 171 23.98 18.66 -1.45
N ARG A 172 23.83 19.99 -1.39
CA ARG A 172 22.59 20.66 -0.99
C ARG A 172 21.94 21.36 -2.18
N VAL A 173 20.62 21.28 -2.26
CA VAL A 173 19.81 21.95 -3.26
C VAL A 173 18.86 22.93 -2.58
N ASN A 174 18.74 24.14 -3.13
CA ASN A 174 17.88 25.23 -2.63
C ASN A 174 18.13 25.64 -1.16
N GLY A 175 19.40 25.64 -0.72
CA GLY A 175 19.81 26.21 0.56
C GLY A 175 20.28 27.67 0.44
N SER A 176 20.87 28.18 1.51
CA SER A 176 21.70 29.38 1.45
C SER A 176 23.04 29.04 0.79
N ASP A 177 23.56 29.94 -0.03
CA ASP A 177 24.81 29.73 -0.75
C ASP A 177 25.98 29.47 0.22
N GLY A 178 26.69 28.36 0.01
CA GLY A 178 27.82 27.94 0.84
C GLY A 178 27.48 27.36 2.21
N ASP A 179 26.20 27.30 2.62
CA ASP A 179 25.80 26.83 3.95
C ASP A 179 25.45 25.33 3.95
N PRO A 180 26.21 24.47 4.66
CA PRO A 180 25.96 23.03 4.71
C PRO A 180 24.70 22.63 5.48
N ALA A 181 24.13 23.53 6.29
CA ALA A 181 23.01 23.23 7.18
C ALA A 181 21.63 23.51 6.56
N THR A 182 21.58 24.08 5.35
CA THR A 182 20.33 24.51 4.71
C THR A 182 20.10 23.82 3.37
N GLY A 183 18.83 23.77 2.94
CA GLY A 183 18.42 23.08 1.71
C GLY A 183 18.29 21.56 1.86
N ALA A 184 17.75 20.93 0.82
CA ALA A 184 17.61 19.48 0.75
C ALA A 184 18.98 18.82 0.56
N MET A 185 19.32 17.84 1.41
CA MET A 185 20.54 17.04 1.26
C MET A 185 20.30 15.92 0.27
N ILE A 186 21.17 15.83 -0.72
CA ILE A 186 21.16 14.75 -1.70
C ILE A 186 22.44 13.94 -1.53
N ARG A 187 22.26 12.62 -1.36
CA ARG A 187 23.32 11.62 -1.44
C ARG A 187 23.04 10.72 -2.63
N VAL A 188 24.08 10.43 -3.39
CA VAL A 188 24.01 9.45 -4.48
C VAL A 188 23.95 8.05 -3.86
N ASN A 189 23.01 7.21 -4.31
CA ASN A 189 22.96 5.79 -3.94
C ASN A 189 24.21 5.10 -4.52
N ASP A 190 25.22 4.91 -3.69
CA ASP A 190 26.49 4.27 -4.07
C ASP A 190 26.90 3.31 -2.96
N PRO A 191 26.22 2.15 -2.85
CA PRO A 191 26.39 1.19 -1.76
C PRO A 191 27.82 0.64 -1.64
N GLU A 192 28.55 0.56 -2.75
CA GLU A 192 29.95 0.13 -2.79
C GLU A 192 30.95 1.27 -2.55
N GLY A 193 30.49 2.54 -2.48
CA GLY A 193 31.33 3.72 -2.28
C GLY A 193 32.34 3.96 -3.39
N ARG A 194 32.01 3.55 -4.62
CA ARG A 194 32.94 3.58 -5.77
C ARG A 194 33.03 4.95 -6.42
N HIS A 195 32.01 5.78 -6.26
CA HIS A 195 31.83 7.04 -6.98
C HIS A 195 31.76 8.25 -6.05
N THR A 196 31.41 8.03 -4.78
CA THR A 196 31.20 9.09 -3.79
C THR A 196 31.70 8.65 -2.42
N HIS A 197 32.16 9.61 -1.63
CA HIS A 197 32.42 9.38 -0.21
C HIS A 197 31.08 9.13 0.51
N GLN A 198 31.02 8.08 1.33
CA GLN A 198 29.80 7.63 1.99
C GLN A 198 29.97 7.70 3.51
N THR A 199 30.33 8.89 4.00
CA THR A 199 30.60 9.18 5.43
C THR A 199 29.89 10.47 5.86
N GLY A 200 29.74 10.70 7.18
CA GLY A 200 29.29 11.98 7.73
C GLY A 200 27.78 12.14 8.01
N LEU A 201 27.18 13.24 7.58
CA LEU A 201 25.76 13.52 7.86
C LEU A 201 24.81 12.63 7.05
N GLY A 202 23.77 12.09 7.69
CA GLY A 202 22.81 11.19 7.03
C GLY A 202 23.19 9.71 7.09
N CYS A 203 24.30 9.35 7.74
CA CYS A 203 24.63 7.98 8.04
C CYS A 203 23.88 7.56 9.31
N GLY A 204 23.00 6.58 9.20
CA GLY A 204 22.23 6.01 10.33
C GLY A 204 23.07 5.20 11.33
N GLY A 205 24.40 5.35 11.35
CA GLY A 205 25.30 4.69 12.29
C GLY A 205 26.21 3.61 11.72
N GLY A 206 26.11 3.24 10.44
CA GLY A 206 26.98 2.21 9.87
C GLY A 206 27.67 2.63 8.60
N ALA A 207 28.08 1.61 7.85
CA ALA A 207 29.27 1.69 7.01
C ALA A 207 29.12 2.64 5.80
N ASN A 208 27.87 2.89 5.36
CA ASN A 208 27.59 3.70 4.18
C ASN A 208 26.25 4.46 4.34
N CYS A 209 26.28 5.76 4.05
CA CYS A 209 25.21 6.71 4.31
C CYS A 209 24.11 6.77 3.25
N SER A 210 24.24 5.99 2.18
CA SER A 210 23.25 5.86 1.11
C SER A 210 23.07 4.41 0.66
N ALA A 211 23.41 3.44 1.52
CA ALA A 211 23.38 2.02 1.17
C ALA A 211 21.95 1.46 1.09
N ASP A 212 21.19 1.84 0.06
CA ASP A 212 20.10 1.00 -0.41
C ASP A 212 20.58 0.12 -1.54
N SER A 213 21.22 -1.00 -1.17
CA SER A 213 21.79 -1.99 -2.10
C SER A 213 20.74 -2.61 -3.03
N ARG A 214 19.45 -2.44 -2.73
CA ARG A 214 18.35 -2.94 -3.56
C ARG A 214 18.23 -2.16 -4.88
N TYR A 215 18.73 -0.92 -4.94
CA TYR A 215 18.64 -0.05 -6.12
C TYR A 215 19.97 0.23 -6.84
N GLY A 216 21.00 -0.57 -6.54
CA GLY A 216 22.32 -0.52 -7.20
C GLY A 216 23.40 -0.01 -6.28
#